data_AF-A0AAD4FIQ1-F1
#
_entry.id   AF-A0AAD4FIQ1-F1
#
_cell.length_a   1.000
_cell.length_b   1.000
_cell.length_c   1.000
_cell.angle_alpha   90.00
_cell.angle_beta   90.00
_cell.angle_gamma   90.00
#
_symmetry.space_group_name_H-M   'P 1'
#
loop_
_entity.id
_entity.type
_entity.pdbx_description
1 polymer ?
#
loop_
_entity_poly.entity_id
_entity_poly.type
_entity_poly.pdbx_seq_one_letter_code
_entity_poly.pdbx_strand_id
1 'polypeptide(L)'
;MPSKTPLFPNLPPELRNEIYAYLSLPSSSDPSPLNTHLPLGLKTFSCKHTTINLIPTHHGSTSLLSLPPAHFEESAEYSSYLLSNAITLRIGVHFHGRVNTFVQTDWNKKVATHLNKLAKSFPWLRKVARYEIQVLWEPVDGVLKSRDGKRVAGRIPLGMVTCLTQLMDAEAKRKRGDVKVGLCLDDCFAVTNALSDTKFGLDTFLFDGDVGGAGLGFKRLVREVRKRGREVHLPRLPHPRFLAVPPVRDPKEDTSVEVLDGVVRWSEWTRGPLVMARTLDVEAERGSVLTQGKGEAEFPMCHLMAECVTR
;
A
#
# COMPACT_ATOMS: atom_id res chain seq x y z
N MET A 1 37.56 24.07 -16.27
CA MET A 1 36.47 23.12 -15.93
C MET A 1 35.60 22.96 -17.17
N PRO A 2 35.26 21.75 -17.62
CA PRO A 2 34.38 21.58 -18.77
C PRO A 2 33.02 22.23 -18.48
N SER A 3 32.56 23.11 -19.37
CA SER A 3 31.22 23.68 -19.32
C SER A 3 30.20 22.55 -19.43
N LYS A 4 29.24 22.48 -18.52
CA LYS A 4 28.14 21.52 -18.64
C LYS A 4 27.35 21.82 -19.91
N THR A 5 27.04 20.78 -20.68
CA THR A 5 26.30 20.91 -21.93
C THR A 5 24.84 20.62 -21.62
N PRO A 6 23.92 21.58 -21.78
CA PRO A 6 22.50 21.30 -21.62
C PRO A 6 22.09 20.30 -22.71
N LEU A 7 21.38 19.25 -22.32
CA LEU A 7 20.71 18.35 -23.27
C LEU A 7 19.58 19.09 -24.01
N PHE A 8 18.95 20.05 -23.33
CA PHE A 8 17.84 20.85 -23.87
C PHE A 8 18.11 22.36 -23.76
N PRO A 9 19.13 22.91 -24.44
CA PRO A 9 19.61 24.28 -24.23
C PRO A 9 18.58 25.34 -24.65
N ASN A 10 17.69 25.00 -25.58
CA ASN A 10 16.69 25.92 -26.13
C ASN A 10 15.31 25.73 -25.50
N LEU A 11 15.13 24.76 -24.59
CA LEU A 11 13.83 24.53 -23.97
C LEU A 11 13.70 25.38 -22.70
N PRO A 12 12.66 26.22 -22.60
CA PRO A 12 12.36 26.91 -21.36
C PRO A 12 12.02 25.90 -20.24
N PRO A 13 12.20 26.28 -18.96
CA PRO A 13 11.95 25.39 -17.81
C PRO A 13 10.56 24.74 -17.80
N GLU A 14 9.54 25.44 -18.30
CA GLU A 14 8.17 24.97 -18.35
C GLU A 14 8.02 23.75 -19.26
N LEU A 15 8.58 23.80 -20.47
CA LEU A 15 8.54 22.68 -21.41
C LEU A 15 9.39 21.50 -20.92
N ARG A 16 10.49 21.76 -20.20
CA ARG A 16 11.27 20.69 -19.57
C ARG A 16 10.48 19.98 -18.48
N ASN A 17 9.73 20.72 -17.66
CA ASN A 17 8.82 20.12 -16.67
C ASN A 17 7.71 19.28 -17.30
N GLU A 18 7.17 19.68 -18.45
CA GLU A 18 6.20 18.86 -19.20
C GLU A 18 6.82 17.53 -19.68
N ILE A 19 8.04 17.57 -20.21
CA ILE A 19 8.79 16.36 -20.58
C ILE A 19 9.00 15.49 -19.34
N TYR A 20 9.44 16.07 -18.22
CA TYR A 20 9.65 15.34 -16.97
C TYR A 20 8.37 14.71 -16.44
N ALA A 21 7.24 15.43 -16.53
CA ALA A 21 5.93 14.94 -16.16
C ALA A 21 5.57 13.72 -17.01
N TYR A 22 5.65 13.84 -18.33
CA TYR A 22 5.36 12.76 -19.27
C TYR A 22 6.22 11.52 -19.01
N LEU A 23 7.53 11.70 -18.84
CA LEU A 23 8.49 10.61 -18.57
C LEU A 23 8.30 9.96 -17.19
N SER A 24 7.56 10.60 -16.28
CA SER A 24 7.31 10.09 -14.93
C SER A 24 6.02 9.28 -14.79
N LEU A 25 5.22 9.21 -15.86
CA LEU A 25 4.00 8.43 -15.90
C LEU A 25 4.32 6.94 -16.15
N PRO A 26 3.54 6.02 -15.59
CA PRO A 26 3.67 4.60 -15.91
C PRO A 26 3.39 4.39 -17.40
N SER A 27 4.36 3.83 -18.12
CA SER A 27 4.18 3.48 -19.53
C SER A 27 3.37 2.19 -19.67
N SER A 28 2.66 2.01 -20.78
CA SER A 28 1.96 0.76 -21.06
C SER A 28 2.91 -0.42 -21.32
N SER A 29 4.14 -0.13 -21.77
CA SER A 29 5.18 -1.12 -22.07
C SER A 29 6.02 -1.53 -20.85
N ASP A 30 6.23 -0.61 -19.91
CA ASP A 30 6.90 -0.86 -18.63
C ASP A 30 6.14 -0.17 -17.49
N PRO A 31 5.14 -0.86 -16.91
CA PRO A 31 4.38 -0.35 -15.79
C PRO A 31 5.09 -0.57 -14.44
N SER A 32 6.31 -1.12 -14.44
CA SER A 32 6.96 -1.55 -13.21
C SER A 32 7.52 -0.34 -12.46
N PRO A 33 7.18 -0.16 -11.17
CA PRO A 33 7.73 0.93 -10.38
C PRO A 33 9.15 0.60 -9.93
N LEU A 34 9.99 1.62 -9.91
CA LEU A 34 11.42 1.54 -9.62
C LEU A 34 11.75 2.29 -8.33
N ASN A 35 12.77 1.82 -7.61
CA ASN A 35 13.39 2.51 -6.47
C ASN A 35 14.83 2.98 -6.77
N THR A 36 15.36 2.66 -7.95
CA THR A 36 16.70 3.08 -8.36
C THR A 36 16.84 4.59 -8.36
N HIS A 37 18.05 5.08 -8.07
CA HIS A 37 18.35 6.53 -7.99
C HIS A 37 17.55 7.32 -6.93
N LEU A 38 16.76 6.67 -6.09
CA LEU A 38 16.14 7.31 -4.94
C LEU A 38 17.06 7.28 -3.71
N PRO A 39 17.07 8.36 -2.90
CA PRO A 39 17.96 8.47 -1.74
C PRO A 39 17.53 7.57 -0.55
N LEU A 40 16.31 7.02 -0.61
CA LEU A 40 15.74 6.17 0.43
C LEU A 40 15.44 4.79 -0.16
N GLY A 41 16.18 3.78 0.29
CA GLY A 41 15.88 2.38 0.03
C GLY A 41 14.80 1.83 0.98
N LEU A 42 14.58 0.52 0.92
CA LEU A 42 13.63 -0.19 1.78
C LEU A 42 13.93 0.03 3.27
N LYS A 43 12.91 0.44 4.03
CA LYS A 43 12.95 0.51 5.49
C LYS A 43 11.95 -0.45 6.09
N THR A 44 12.39 -1.19 7.10
CA THR A 44 11.55 -2.13 7.83
C THR A 44 11.48 -1.71 9.31
N PHE A 45 10.27 -1.61 9.84
CA PHE A 45 10.01 -1.30 11.24
C PHE A 45 9.22 -2.44 11.88
N SER A 46 9.81 -3.06 12.90
CA SER A 46 9.13 -4.12 13.65
C SER A 46 8.50 -3.57 14.93
N CYS A 47 7.21 -3.80 15.07
CA CYS A 47 6.43 -3.55 16.26
C CYS A 47 5.88 -4.87 16.80
N LYS A 48 5.42 -4.87 18.06
CA LYS A 48 4.92 -6.06 18.75
C LYS A 48 3.87 -6.85 17.95
N HIS A 49 3.03 -6.15 17.19
CA HIS A 49 1.89 -6.72 16.48
C HIS A 49 1.98 -6.54 14.96
N THR A 50 3.00 -5.83 14.47
CA THR A 50 3.09 -5.50 13.06
C THR A 50 4.52 -5.41 12.58
N THR A 51 4.77 -5.82 11.35
CA THR A 51 5.97 -5.46 10.60
C THR A 51 5.58 -4.48 9.49
N ILE A 52 6.29 -3.36 9.38
CA ILE A 52 5.99 -2.31 8.40
C ILE A 52 7.17 -2.19 7.45
N ASN A 53 6.94 -2.38 6.16
CA ASN A 53 7.90 -2.14 5.10
C ASN A 53 7.53 -0.83 4.39
N LEU A 54 8.48 0.06 4.17
CA LEU A 54 8.28 1.34 3.51
C LEU A 54 9.36 1.53 2.45
N ILE A 55 8.95 1.83 1.22
CA ILE A 55 9.86 2.11 0.12
C ILE A 55 9.23 3.14 -0.84
N PRO A 56 9.96 4.19 -1.23
CA PRO A 56 9.50 5.10 -2.26
C PRO A 56 9.73 4.50 -3.64
N THR A 57 8.85 4.79 -4.59
CA THR A 57 8.98 4.33 -5.97
C THR A 57 8.61 5.40 -6.98
N HIS A 58 9.09 5.28 -8.22
CA HIS A 58 8.72 6.13 -9.35
C HIS A 58 8.57 5.30 -10.63
N HIS A 59 8.01 5.92 -11.68
CA HIS A 59 8.04 5.38 -13.05
C HIS A 59 8.92 6.23 -13.99
N GLY A 60 9.69 7.18 -13.43
CA GLY A 60 10.62 8.03 -14.17
C GLY A 60 11.70 7.29 -14.95
N SER A 61 12.20 7.93 -16.01
CA SER A 61 13.25 7.42 -16.89
C SER A 61 14.59 7.27 -16.16
N THR A 62 15.09 6.04 -16.05
CA THR A 62 16.41 5.74 -15.48
C THR A 62 17.55 6.23 -16.35
N SER A 63 17.37 6.29 -17.68
CA SER A 63 18.36 6.84 -18.61
C SER A 63 18.64 8.31 -18.32
N LEU A 64 17.61 9.12 -18.06
CA LEU A 64 17.76 10.54 -17.73
C LEU A 64 18.42 10.75 -16.36
N LEU A 65 18.10 9.88 -15.39
CA LEU A 65 18.72 9.88 -14.05
C LEU A 65 20.18 9.40 -14.06
N SER A 66 20.55 8.57 -15.04
CA SER A 66 21.90 8.01 -15.19
C SER A 66 22.84 8.92 -15.97
N LEU A 67 22.36 10.06 -16.50
CA LEU A 67 23.23 11.01 -17.18
C LEU A 67 24.33 11.51 -16.22
N PRO A 68 25.60 11.59 -16.66
CA PRO A 68 26.70 12.06 -15.84
C PRO A 68 26.43 13.48 -15.30
N PRO A 69 26.32 13.67 -13.96
CA PRO A 69 25.99 14.97 -13.37
C PRO A 69 27.03 16.06 -13.64
N ALA A 70 28.27 15.65 -13.93
CA ALA A 70 29.37 16.54 -14.29
C ALA A 70 29.21 17.14 -15.70
N HIS A 71 28.37 16.55 -16.55
CA HIS A 71 28.20 16.93 -17.95
C HIS A 71 26.79 17.44 -18.27
N PHE A 72 25.76 16.93 -17.59
CA PHE A 72 24.35 17.27 -17.85
C PHE A 72 23.64 17.75 -16.57
N GLU A 73 23.04 18.93 -16.62
CA GLU A 73 22.29 19.49 -15.48
C GLU A 73 20.89 18.86 -15.33
N GLU A 74 20.36 18.35 -16.44
CA GLU A 74 19.04 17.74 -16.53
C GLU A 74 18.88 16.53 -15.61
N SER A 75 19.96 15.80 -15.31
CA SER A 75 19.90 14.69 -14.34
C SER A 75 19.49 15.17 -12.95
N ALA A 76 20.12 16.25 -12.47
CA ALA A 76 19.84 16.81 -11.16
C ALA A 76 18.47 17.50 -11.13
N GLU A 77 18.12 18.22 -12.20
CA GLU A 77 16.81 18.86 -12.36
C GLU A 77 15.69 17.80 -12.34
N TYR A 78 15.84 16.74 -13.13
CA TYR A 78 14.87 15.65 -13.22
C TYR A 78 14.73 14.90 -11.89
N SER A 79 15.85 14.60 -11.21
CA SER A 79 15.82 13.98 -9.88
C SER A 79 15.03 14.83 -8.87
N SER A 80 15.28 16.15 -8.83
CA SER A 80 14.54 17.09 -7.99
C SER A 80 13.05 17.15 -8.33
N TYR A 81 12.72 17.13 -9.62
CA TYR A 81 11.35 17.07 -10.11
C TYR A 81 10.64 15.80 -9.63
N LEU A 82 11.26 14.62 -9.78
CA LEU A 82 10.68 13.35 -9.35
C LEU A 82 10.38 13.35 -7.85
N LEU A 83 11.36 13.71 -7.01
CA LEU A 83 11.21 13.76 -5.55
C LEU A 83 10.09 14.70 -5.07
N SER A 84 9.73 15.70 -5.89
CA SER A 84 8.69 16.67 -5.55
C SER A 84 7.31 16.30 -6.08
N ASN A 85 7.23 15.54 -7.18
CA ASN A 85 5.97 15.40 -7.95
C ASN A 85 5.56 13.95 -8.27
N ALA A 86 6.52 13.04 -8.43
CA ALA A 86 6.27 11.75 -9.07
C ALA A 86 6.72 10.53 -8.24
N ILE A 87 6.90 10.71 -6.93
CA ILE A 87 7.11 9.60 -6.01
C ILE A 87 5.77 9.05 -5.53
N THR A 88 5.68 7.72 -5.50
CA THR A 88 4.66 6.97 -4.77
C THR A 88 5.32 6.31 -3.57
N LEU A 89 4.72 6.44 -2.38
CA LEU A 89 5.19 5.72 -1.20
C LEU A 89 4.47 4.39 -1.08
N ARG A 90 5.21 3.29 -1.24
CA ARG A 90 4.69 1.93 -1.02
C ARG A 90 4.92 1.50 0.41
N ILE A 91 3.85 1.12 1.10
CA ILE A 91 3.90 0.69 2.48
C ILE A 91 3.22 -0.68 2.63
N GLY A 92 3.98 -1.69 3.00
CA GLY A 92 3.46 -2.98 3.40
C GLY A 92 3.31 -3.04 4.92
N VAL A 93 2.20 -3.57 5.41
CA VAL A 93 1.95 -3.81 6.82
C VAL A 93 1.56 -5.27 6.98
N HIS A 94 2.37 -6.05 7.67
CA HIS A 94 2.00 -7.38 8.11
C HIS A 94 1.49 -7.30 9.53
N PHE A 95 0.20 -7.56 9.75
CA PHE A 95 -0.39 -7.66 11.07
C PHE A 95 -0.33 -9.11 11.54
N HIS A 96 0.58 -9.40 12.48
CA HIS A 96 0.77 -10.69 13.12
C HIS A 96 0.44 -10.64 14.62
N GLY A 97 -0.30 -9.61 15.04
CA GLY A 97 -0.66 -9.38 16.43
C GLY A 97 -1.88 -10.17 16.91
N ARG A 98 -2.18 -10.00 18.21
CA ARG A 98 -3.46 -10.40 18.80
C ARG A 98 -4.39 -9.21 18.80
N VAL A 99 -5.56 -9.33 18.16
CA VAL A 99 -6.53 -8.24 18.02
C VAL A 99 -6.97 -7.72 19.39
N ASN A 100 -7.13 -8.62 20.36
CA ASN A 100 -7.57 -8.29 21.72
C ASN A 100 -6.60 -7.42 22.51
N THR A 101 -5.31 -7.44 22.18
CA THR A 101 -4.27 -6.70 22.91
C THR A 101 -3.69 -5.55 22.11
N PHE A 102 -4.13 -5.39 20.86
CA PHE A 102 -3.66 -4.33 20.01
C PHE A 102 -4.28 -2.99 20.43
N VAL A 103 -3.42 -2.04 20.78
CA VAL A 103 -3.83 -0.68 21.17
C VAL A 103 -3.41 0.29 20.09
N GLN A 104 -4.40 0.79 19.32
CA GLN A 104 -4.17 1.69 18.18
C GLN A 104 -3.38 2.95 18.56
N THR A 105 -3.64 3.54 19.72
CA THR A 105 -2.99 4.79 20.14
C THR A 105 -1.49 4.61 20.39
N ASP A 106 -1.09 3.47 20.95
CA ASP A 106 0.32 3.18 21.24
C ASP A 106 1.06 2.83 19.96
N TRP A 107 0.40 2.08 19.07
CA TRP A 107 0.91 1.83 17.74
C TRP A 107 1.09 3.14 16.96
N ASN A 108 0.10 4.04 16.98
CA ASN A 108 0.18 5.35 16.32
C ASN A 108 1.36 6.18 16.83
N LYS A 109 1.56 6.28 18.15
CA LYS A 109 2.69 7.01 18.73
C LYS A 109 4.04 6.47 18.26
N LYS A 110 4.19 5.13 18.26
CA LYS A 110 5.43 4.48 17.84
C LYS A 110 5.71 4.72 16.36
N VAL A 111 4.73 4.48 15.50
CA VAL A 111 4.85 4.65 14.04
C VAL A 111 5.06 6.12 13.67
N ALA A 112 4.31 7.04 14.29
CA ALA A 112 4.51 8.48 14.10
C ALA A 112 5.93 8.92 14.45
N THR A 113 6.53 8.37 15.51
CA THR A 113 7.92 8.67 15.86
C THR A 113 8.89 8.21 14.77
N HIS A 114 8.71 7.01 14.23
CA HIS A 114 9.55 6.49 13.14
C HIS A 114 9.39 7.30 11.85
N LEU A 115 8.15 7.61 11.46
CA LEU A 115 7.84 8.42 10.27
C LEU A 115 8.40 9.83 10.38
N ASN A 116 8.26 10.48 11.54
CA ASN A 116 8.82 11.81 11.76
C ASN A 116 10.35 11.81 11.76
N LYS A 117 11.00 10.79 12.32
CA LYS A 117 12.47 10.62 12.21
C LYS A 117 12.88 10.47 10.74
N LEU A 118 12.16 9.66 9.98
CA LEU A 118 12.45 9.47 8.55
C LEU A 118 12.26 10.77 7.76
N ALA A 119 11.18 11.51 8.01
CA ALA A 119 10.91 12.79 7.36
C ALA A 119 11.90 13.90 7.74
N LYS A 120 12.61 13.79 8.87
CA LYS A 120 13.72 14.69 9.21
C LYS A 120 14.95 14.41 8.34
N SER A 121 15.27 13.14 8.12
CA SER A 121 16.38 12.74 7.24
C SER A 121 16.07 12.93 5.75
N PHE A 122 14.79 12.79 5.37
CA PHE A 122 14.32 12.90 3.98
C PHE A 122 13.12 13.87 3.90
N PRO A 123 13.36 15.19 3.88
CA PRO A 123 12.30 16.19 3.94
C PRO A 123 11.27 16.12 2.80
N TRP A 124 11.68 15.63 1.64
CA TRP A 124 10.80 15.46 0.47
C TRP A 124 9.65 14.47 0.73
N LEU A 125 9.74 13.56 1.72
CA LEU A 125 8.65 12.66 2.08
C LEU A 125 7.35 13.38 2.41
N ARG A 126 7.43 14.60 2.94
CA ARG A 126 6.25 15.44 3.26
C ARG A 126 5.50 15.93 2.02
N LYS A 127 6.17 15.97 0.86
CA LYS A 127 5.60 16.40 -0.42
C LYS A 127 4.91 15.26 -1.17
N VAL A 128 5.16 14.01 -0.78
CA VAL A 128 4.60 12.83 -1.44
C VAL A 128 3.08 12.87 -1.29
N ALA A 129 2.38 12.84 -2.43
CA ALA A 129 0.92 12.85 -2.46
C ALA A 129 0.31 11.48 -2.80
N ARG A 130 1.13 10.54 -3.30
CA ARG A 130 0.68 9.20 -3.72
C ARG A 130 1.12 8.14 -2.73
N TYR A 131 0.19 7.37 -2.19
CA TYR A 131 0.47 6.28 -1.25
C TYR A 131 -0.21 5.00 -1.72
N GLU A 132 0.54 3.91 -1.73
CA GLU A 132 0.01 2.56 -1.93
C GLU A 132 0.31 1.75 -0.68
N ILE A 133 -0.75 1.41 0.07
CA ILE A 133 -0.67 0.72 1.34
C ILE A 133 -1.27 -0.68 1.17
N GLN A 134 -0.52 -1.73 1.52
CA GLN A 134 -1.02 -3.10 1.56
C GLN A 134 -0.94 -3.62 2.99
N VAL A 135 -2.05 -4.11 3.53
CA VAL A 135 -2.16 -4.68 4.87
C VAL A 135 -2.42 -6.16 4.74
N LEU A 136 -1.45 -7.02 5.08
CA LEU A 136 -1.69 -8.43 5.33
C LEU A 136 -2.30 -8.60 6.72
N TRP A 137 -3.47 -9.19 6.76
CA TRP A 137 -4.17 -9.51 7.98
C TRP A 137 -4.00 -10.99 8.33
N GLU A 138 -3.10 -11.27 9.27
CA GLU A 138 -2.74 -12.62 9.72
C GLU A 138 -2.63 -12.65 11.26
N PRO A 139 -3.74 -12.39 11.98
CA PRO A 139 -3.71 -12.30 13.43
C PRO A 139 -3.44 -13.67 14.07
N VAL A 140 -2.68 -13.68 15.17
CA VAL A 140 -2.29 -14.92 15.86
C VAL A 140 -3.46 -15.59 16.58
N ASP A 141 -4.44 -14.81 17.06
CA ASP A 141 -5.54 -15.33 17.87
C ASP A 141 -6.82 -15.63 17.07
N GLY A 142 -6.86 -15.29 15.77
CA GLY A 142 -8.06 -15.47 14.93
C GLY A 142 -9.28 -14.67 15.39
N VAL A 143 -9.09 -13.75 16.33
CA VAL A 143 -10.19 -13.02 16.98
C VAL A 143 -10.69 -11.89 16.08
N LEU A 144 -12.02 -11.78 15.95
CA LEU A 144 -12.69 -10.87 15.02
C LEU A 144 -13.24 -9.58 15.68
N LYS A 145 -13.21 -9.50 17.01
CA LYS A 145 -13.62 -8.34 17.81
C LYS A 145 -12.72 -8.15 19.02
N SER A 146 -12.60 -6.91 19.51
CA SER A 146 -11.94 -6.66 20.80
C SER A 146 -12.63 -7.42 21.95
N ARG A 147 -11.89 -7.68 23.04
CA ARG A 147 -12.31 -8.39 24.26
C ARG A 147 -13.70 -8.03 24.83
N ASP A 148 -14.19 -6.81 24.61
CA ASP A 148 -15.48 -6.32 25.10
C ASP A 148 -16.57 -6.18 24.00
N GLY A 149 -16.31 -6.65 22.77
CA GLY A 149 -17.21 -6.43 21.63
C GLY A 149 -17.35 -4.97 21.16
N LYS A 150 -16.69 -4.02 21.84
CA LYS A 150 -16.81 -2.57 21.61
C LYS A 150 -16.21 -2.08 20.30
N ARG A 151 -15.28 -2.81 19.68
CA ARG A 151 -14.64 -2.42 18.41
C ARG A 151 -14.62 -3.55 17.41
N VAL A 152 -15.07 -3.20 16.22
CA VAL A 152 -15.00 -3.96 14.98
C VAL A 152 -13.55 -3.95 14.49
N ALA A 153 -12.97 -5.11 14.18
CA ALA A 153 -11.56 -5.23 13.81
C ALA A 153 -11.22 -4.49 12.50
N GLY A 154 -12.18 -4.35 11.58
CA GLY A 154 -12.05 -3.56 10.35
C GLY A 154 -11.67 -2.10 10.54
N ARG A 155 -11.84 -1.53 11.74
CA ARG A 155 -11.35 -0.17 12.06
C ARG A 155 -9.84 -0.09 12.26
N ILE A 156 -9.18 -1.19 12.59
CA ILE A 156 -7.74 -1.21 12.86
C ILE A 156 -6.95 -0.83 11.59
N PRO A 157 -7.17 -1.46 10.42
CA PRO A 157 -6.52 -1.04 9.18
C PRO A 157 -6.76 0.44 8.82
N LEU A 158 -7.96 0.98 9.08
CA LEU A 158 -8.24 2.41 8.84
C LEU A 158 -7.41 3.32 9.74
N GLY A 159 -7.29 2.97 11.02
CA GLY A 159 -6.42 3.67 11.97
C GLY A 159 -4.97 3.64 11.53
N MET A 160 -4.50 2.50 10.99
CA MET A 160 -3.15 2.37 10.43
C MET A 160 -2.95 3.30 9.22
N VAL A 161 -3.87 3.30 8.25
CA VAL A 161 -3.81 4.18 7.07
C VAL A 161 -3.72 5.64 7.48
N THR A 162 -4.53 6.04 8.47
CA THR A 162 -4.55 7.43 8.98
C THR A 162 -3.18 7.82 9.53
N CYS A 163 -2.56 6.95 10.31
CA CYS A 163 -1.23 7.19 10.86
C CYS A 163 -0.14 7.17 9.79
N LEU A 164 -0.19 6.23 8.84
CA LEU A 164 0.83 6.08 7.80
C LEU A 164 0.85 7.26 6.82
N THR A 165 -0.31 7.90 6.61
CA THR A 165 -0.47 9.06 5.73
C THR A 165 -0.31 10.40 6.45
N GLN A 166 0.02 10.41 7.75
CA GLN A 166 0.09 11.64 8.57
C GLN A 166 1.18 12.64 8.12
N LEU A 167 2.18 12.18 7.35
CA LEU A 167 3.24 13.04 6.83
C LEU A 167 2.79 13.86 5.62
N MET A 168 1.67 13.50 4.99
CA MET A 168 1.12 14.23 3.86
C MET A 168 0.58 15.57 4.32
N ASP A 169 1.11 16.65 3.74
CA ASP A 169 0.62 18.00 3.99
C ASP A 169 -0.90 18.11 3.72
N ALA A 170 -1.63 18.88 4.53
CA ALA A 170 -3.08 18.98 4.45
C ALA A 170 -3.58 19.54 3.10
N GLU A 171 -2.84 20.49 2.52
CA GLU A 171 -3.15 21.03 1.20
C GLU A 171 -2.84 20.01 0.10
N ALA A 172 -1.69 19.35 0.18
CA ALA A 172 -1.34 18.27 -0.74
C ALA A 172 -2.36 17.13 -0.69
N LYS A 173 -2.83 16.77 0.50
CA LYS A 173 -3.86 15.76 0.76
C LYS A 173 -5.15 16.06 0.00
N ARG A 174 -5.64 17.29 0.11
CA ARG A 174 -6.88 17.73 -0.53
C ARG A 174 -6.75 17.89 -2.05
N LYS A 175 -5.63 18.45 -2.54
CA LYS A 175 -5.47 18.79 -3.97
C LYS A 175 -4.93 17.64 -4.81
N ARG A 176 -4.05 16.81 -4.25
CA ARG A 176 -3.26 15.81 -5.00
C ARG A 176 -3.23 14.43 -4.33
N GLY A 177 -3.79 14.30 -3.12
CA GLY A 177 -3.73 13.08 -2.35
C GLY A 177 -4.43 11.93 -3.06
N ASP A 178 -3.65 10.94 -3.50
CA ASP A 178 -4.13 9.71 -4.13
C ASP A 178 -3.63 8.54 -3.29
N VAL A 179 -4.56 7.90 -2.58
CA VAL A 179 -4.24 6.82 -1.65
C VAL A 179 -4.95 5.57 -2.09
N LYS A 180 -4.18 4.51 -2.30
CA LYS A 180 -4.69 3.16 -2.54
C LYS A 180 -4.37 2.28 -1.35
N VAL A 181 -5.38 1.64 -0.78
CA VAL A 181 -5.25 0.74 0.37
C VAL A 181 -5.78 -0.63 -0.05
N GLY A 182 -4.98 -1.69 0.09
CA GLY A 182 -5.43 -3.07 -0.02
C GLY A 182 -5.37 -3.76 1.33
N LEU A 183 -6.49 -4.34 1.77
CA LEU A 183 -6.57 -5.26 2.89
C LEU A 183 -6.57 -6.69 2.35
N CYS A 184 -5.48 -7.41 2.57
CA CYS A 184 -5.31 -8.80 2.17
C CYS A 184 -5.59 -9.70 3.38
N LEU A 185 -6.65 -10.49 3.32
CA LEU A 185 -7.00 -11.45 4.37
C LEU A 185 -6.32 -12.78 4.12
N ASP A 186 -5.66 -13.33 5.13
CA ASP A 186 -5.13 -14.70 5.05
C ASP A 186 -6.27 -15.72 4.83
N ASP A 187 -5.96 -16.85 4.16
CA ASP A 187 -6.93 -17.88 3.79
C ASP A 187 -7.58 -18.53 5.03
N CYS A 188 -6.76 -18.88 6.03
CA CYS A 188 -7.25 -19.46 7.28
C CYS A 188 -8.15 -18.47 8.01
N PHE A 189 -7.74 -17.20 8.07
CA PHE A 189 -8.53 -16.14 8.67
C PHE A 189 -9.86 -15.92 7.94
N ALA A 190 -9.85 -15.90 6.61
CA ALA A 190 -11.05 -15.75 5.80
C ALA A 190 -12.08 -16.86 6.06
N VAL A 191 -11.61 -18.11 6.21
CA VAL A 191 -12.46 -19.25 6.59
C VAL A 191 -13.02 -19.05 8.00
N THR A 192 -12.18 -18.71 8.98
CA THR A 192 -12.63 -18.44 10.36
C THR A 192 -13.69 -17.35 10.41
N ASN A 193 -13.49 -16.26 9.66
CA ASN A 193 -14.45 -15.17 9.57
C ASN A 193 -15.76 -15.57 8.88
N ALA A 194 -15.70 -16.41 7.84
CA ALA A 194 -16.89 -16.93 7.19
C ALA A 194 -17.74 -17.79 8.15
N LEU A 195 -17.10 -18.65 8.94
CA LEU A 195 -17.76 -19.56 9.89
C LEU A 195 -18.19 -18.90 11.20
N SER A 196 -17.63 -17.74 11.55
CA SER A 196 -17.96 -17.06 12.81
C SER A 196 -19.28 -16.30 12.74
N ASP A 197 -20.06 -16.34 13.81
CA ASP A 197 -21.22 -15.46 14.00
C ASP A 197 -20.81 -13.98 14.11
N THR A 198 -19.57 -13.75 14.55
CA THR A 198 -18.99 -12.43 14.65
C THR A 198 -18.18 -12.12 13.40
N LYS A 199 -18.50 -11.01 12.72
CA LYS A 199 -17.78 -10.57 11.53
C LYS A 199 -16.67 -9.57 11.84
N PHE A 200 -15.67 -9.55 10.97
CA PHE A 200 -14.49 -8.68 11.05
C PHE A 200 -14.84 -7.18 10.93
N GLY A 201 -15.84 -6.87 10.11
CA GLY A 201 -16.28 -5.53 9.69
C GLY A 201 -15.65 -5.04 8.40
N LEU A 202 -15.74 -5.81 7.33
CA LEU A 202 -15.24 -5.39 6.01
C LEU A 202 -16.04 -4.22 5.43
N ASP A 203 -17.34 -4.17 5.70
CA ASP A 203 -18.18 -2.99 5.47
C ASP A 203 -17.58 -1.76 6.14
N THR A 204 -17.16 -1.87 7.41
CA THR A 204 -16.60 -0.77 8.17
C THR A 204 -15.28 -0.33 7.54
N PHE A 205 -14.42 -1.26 7.11
CA PHE A 205 -13.21 -0.90 6.38
C PHE A 205 -13.51 -0.17 5.05
N LEU A 206 -14.50 -0.62 4.28
CA LEU A 206 -14.84 -0.02 2.98
C LEU A 206 -15.59 1.31 3.11
N PHE A 207 -16.46 1.43 4.11
CA PHE A 207 -17.47 2.49 4.21
C PHE A 207 -17.28 3.47 5.37
N ASP A 208 -16.58 3.09 6.45
CA ASP A 208 -16.42 3.97 7.62
C ASP A 208 -15.49 5.16 7.31
N GLY A 209 -15.81 6.30 7.92
CA GLY A 209 -15.14 7.58 7.72
C GLY A 209 -15.84 8.59 6.79
N ASP A 210 -16.99 8.24 6.18
CA ASP A 210 -17.71 9.14 5.26
C ASP A 210 -18.98 9.78 5.84
N VAL A 211 -19.47 9.31 6.99
CA VAL A 211 -20.67 9.85 7.64
C VAL A 211 -20.30 11.13 8.41
N GLY A 212 -20.56 12.30 7.82
CA GLY A 212 -20.44 13.60 8.49
C GLY A 212 -19.35 14.56 7.98
N GLY A 213 -18.90 14.42 6.72
CA GLY A 213 -18.02 15.42 6.08
C GLY A 213 -16.55 15.41 6.54
N ALA A 214 -16.18 14.51 7.46
CA ALA A 214 -14.82 14.30 7.94
C ALA A 214 -14.16 13.06 7.30
N GLY A 215 -14.33 12.90 5.99
CA GLY A 215 -13.54 11.95 5.20
C GLY A 215 -12.05 12.13 5.46
N LEU A 216 -11.23 11.13 5.18
CA LEU A 216 -9.77 11.24 5.32
C LEU A 216 -9.19 12.42 4.50
N GLY A 217 -9.97 13.08 3.64
CA GLY A 217 -9.64 14.37 3.02
C GLY A 217 -8.70 14.24 1.84
N PHE A 218 -8.57 13.02 1.29
CA PHE A 218 -7.82 12.75 0.07
C PHE A 218 -8.66 13.13 -1.16
N LYS A 219 -8.01 13.62 -2.21
CA LYS A 219 -8.63 13.81 -3.52
C LYS A 219 -9.19 12.48 -4.06
N ARG A 220 -8.40 11.42 -3.94
CA ARG A 220 -8.78 10.06 -4.34
C ARG A 220 -8.36 9.05 -3.28
N LEU A 221 -9.27 8.16 -2.93
CA LEU A 221 -9.06 7.06 -2.01
C LEU A 221 -9.66 5.77 -2.57
N VAL A 222 -8.81 4.77 -2.82
CA VAL A 222 -9.23 3.43 -3.20
C VAL A 222 -9.02 2.50 -2.02
N ARG A 223 -10.06 1.77 -1.62
CA ARG A 223 -9.98 0.71 -0.61
C ARG A 223 -10.34 -0.62 -1.27
N GLU A 224 -9.43 -1.58 -1.21
CA GLU A 224 -9.61 -2.92 -1.78
C GLU A 224 -9.59 -3.93 -0.65
N VAL A 225 -10.49 -4.90 -0.69
CA VAL A 225 -10.44 -6.13 0.09
C VAL A 225 -10.04 -7.25 -0.85
N ARG A 226 -9.01 -8.00 -0.48
CA ARG A 226 -8.48 -9.13 -1.21
C ARG A 226 -8.40 -10.33 -0.28
N LYS A 227 -8.60 -11.52 -0.83
CA LYS A 227 -8.25 -12.76 -0.16
C LYS A 227 -6.85 -13.16 -0.62
N ARG A 228 -5.99 -13.64 0.27
CA ARG A 228 -4.65 -14.14 -0.10
C ARG A 228 -4.78 -15.26 -1.12
N GLY A 229 -3.97 -15.21 -2.17
CA GLY A 229 -3.85 -16.33 -3.10
C GLY A 229 -3.18 -17.50 -2.39
N ARG A 230 -3.85 -18.65 -2.34
CA ARG A 230 -3.22 -19.87 -1.84
C ARG A 230 -2.45 -20.48 -3.02
N GLU A 231 -1.13 -20.37 -3.01
CA GLU A 231 -0.31 -21.30 -3.79
C GLU A 231 -0.38 -22.65 -3.10
N VAL A 232 -1.43 -23.37 -3.44
CA VAL A 232 -1.56 -24.76 -3.08
C VAL A 232 -0.51 -25.52 -3.91
N HIS A 233 0.72 -25.57 -3.41
CA HIS A 233 1.66 -26.62 -3.78
C HIS A 233 1.14 -27.95 -3.19
N LEU A 234 -0.03 -28.40 -3.64
CA LEU A 234 -0.44 -29.77 -3.40
C LEU A 234 0.63 -30.62 -4.09
N PRO A 235 1.21 -31.62 -3.40
CA PRO A 235 1.93 -32.66 -4.10
C PRO A 235 0.99 -33.19 -5.20
N ARG A 236 1.49 -33.32 -6.43
CA ARG A 236 0.70 -33.77 -7.60
C ARG A 236 0.01 -35.14 -7.40
N LEU A 237 0.24 -35.81 -6.27
CA LEU A 237 -0.44 -37.02 -5.85
C LEU A 237 -0.72 -36.95 -4.33
N PRO A 238 -1.97 -36.84 -3.87
CA PRO A 238 -2.28 -37.08 -2.47
C PRO A 238 -2.12 -38.58 -2.18
N HIS A 239 -1.14 -38.96 -1.37
CA HIS A 239 -1.14 -40.29 -0.78
C HIS A 239 -2.36 -40.37 0.16
N PRO A 240 -3.27 -41.37 0.05
CA PRO A 240 -4.60 -41.37 0.68
C PRO A 240 -4.63 -41.38 2.22
N ARG A 241 -3.50 -41.21 2.90
CA ARG A 241 -3.37 -41.29 4.36
C ARG A 241 -2.67 -40.12 5.02
N PHE A 242 -2.23 -39.11 4.26
CA PHE A 242 -1.51 -37.98 4.84
C PHE A 242 -2.16 -36.66 4.42
N LEU A 243 -2.69 -35.94 5.40
CA LEU A 243 -2.99 -34.52 5.26
C LEU A 243 -1.64 -33.82 5.10
N ALA A 244 -1.43 -33.13 3.97
CA ALA A 244 -0.24 -32.33 3.77
C ALA A 244 -0.19 -31.24 4.85
N VAL A 245 0.75 -31.35 5.78
CA VAL A 245 1.05 -30.28 6.73
C VAL A 245 1.71 -29.16 5.93
N PRO A 246 1.17 -27.93 5.93
CA PRO A 246 1.83 -26.81 5.28
C PRO A 246 3.25 -26.67 5.83
N PRO A 247 4.27 -26.42 5.00
CA PRO A 247 5.61 -26.18 5.50
C PRO A 247 5.57 -24.99 6.48
N VAL A 248 6.26 -25.16 7.61
CA VAL A 248 6.51 -24.07 8.57
C VAL A 248 7.32 -23.02 7.83
N ARG A 249 6.69 -21.90 7.45
CA ARG A 249 7.37 -20.80 6.77
C ARG A 249 8.40 -20.17 7.70
N ASP A 250 9.58 -19.86 7.17
CA ASP A 250 10.58 -19.12 7.91
C ASP A 250 10.08 -17.67 8.06
N PRO A 251 9.87 -17.14 9.29
CA PRO A 251 9.34 -15.80 9.51
C PRO A 251 10.22 -14.66 8.94
N LYS A 252 11.40 -14.98 8.40
CA LYS A 252 12.26 -14.05 7.65
C LYS A 252 11.82 -13.82 6.20
N GLU A 253 10.93 -14.64 5.64
CA GLU A 253 10.45 -14.50 4.25
C GLU A 253 9.23 -13.58 4.10
N ASP A 254 8.62 -13.11 5.19
CA ASP A 254 7.39 -12.29 5.14
C ASP A 254 7.68 -10.80 4.92
N THR A 255 8.60 -10.46 4.01
CA THR A 255 8.71 -9.10 3.51
C THR A 255 7.52 -8.81 2.60
N SER A 256 6.80 -7.72 2.88
CA SER A 256 5.63 -7.32 2.08
C SER A 256 6.01 -6.81 0.69
N VAL A 257 7.28 -6.46 0.53
CA VAL A 257 7.82 -5.81 -0.66
C VAL A 257 9.12 -6.47 -1.04
N GLU A 258 9.22 -6.86 -2.30
CA GLU A 258 10.41 -7.41 -2.92
C GLU A 258 11.05 -6.35 -3.80
N VAL A 259 12.38 -6.23 -3.72
CA VAL A 259 13.16 -5.35 -4.57
C VAL A 259 14.15 -6.21 -5.33
N LEU A 260 13.94 -6.37 -6.64
CA LEU A 260 14.80 -7.15 -7.52
C LEU A 260 15.28 -6.22 -8.65
N ASP A 261 16.60 -6.05 -8.77
CA ASP A 261 17.23 -5.17 -9.76
C ASP A 261 16.64 -3.75 -9.79
N GLY A 262 16.26 -3.23 -8.62
CA GLY A 262 15.66 -1.91 -8.48
C GLY A 262 14.16 -1.84 -8.78
N VAL A 263 13.57 -2.90 -9.31
CA VAL A 263 12.13 -3.04 -9.53
C VAL A 263 11.46 -3.41 -8.21
N VAL A 264 10.42 -2.67 -7.84
CA VAL A 264 9.69 -2.88 -6.60
C VAL A 264 8.38 -3.61 -6.89
N ARG A 265 8.23 -4.80 -6.32
CA ARG A 265 7.03 -5.61 -6.44
C ARG A 265 6.43 -5.86 -5.07
N TRP A 266 5.11 -5.88 -5.02
CA TRP A 266 4.45 -6.49 -3.89
C TRP A 266 4.71 -8.00 -3.94
N SER A 267 4.99 -8.58 -2.78
CA SER A 267 5.19 -10.01 -2.64
C SER A 267 3.91 -10.78 -3.01
N GLU A 268 4.05 -12.08 -3.29
CA GLU A 268 2.99 -12.90 -3.87
C GLU A 268 1.68 -12.90 -3.07
N TRP A 269 1.75 -12.75 -1.75
CA TRP A 269 0.55 -12.77 -0.90
C TRP A 269 -0.40 -11.59 -1.14
N THR A 270 0.07 -10.48 -1.73
CA THR A 270 -0.78 -9.33 -2.12
C THR A 270 -1.54 -9.54 -3.43
N ARG A 271 -1.16 -10.55 -4.22
CA ARG A 271 -1.69 -10.81 -5.57
C ARG A 271 -2.98 -11.63 -5.58
N GLY A 272 -3.53 -11.95 -4.42
CA GLY A 272 -4.73 -12.75 -4.32
C GLY A 272 -5.99 -12.08 -4.91
N PRO A 273 -7.07 -12.86 -5.10
CA PRO A 273 -8.28 -12.39 -5.77
C PRO A 273 -8.90 -11.19 -5.07
N LEU A 274 -9.31 -10.20 -5.87
CA LEU A 274 -10.11 -9.08 -5.41
C LEU A 274 -11.47 -9.61 -4.93
N VAL A 275 -11.86 -9.21 -3.72
CA VAL A 275 -13.21 -9.45 -3.18
C VAL A 275 -14.10 -8.27 -3.59
N MET A 276 -13.70 -7.07 -3.16
CA MET A 276 -14.43 -5.84 -3.42
C MET A 276 -13.46 -4.66 -3.37
N ALA A 277 -13.69 -3.67 -4.21
CA ALA A 277 -13.00 -2.40 -4.18
C ALA A 277 -14.00 -1.26 -4.11
N ARG A 278 -13.70 -0.24 -3.34
CA ARG A 278 -14.42 1.02 -3.32
C ARG A 278 -13.47 2.14 -3.68
N THR A 279 -13.84 2.92 -4.68
CA THR A 279 -13.14 4.15 -5.06
C THR A 279 -13.97 5.33 -4.61
N LEU A 280 -13.34 6.23 -3.88
CA LEU A 280 -13.84 7.54 -3.51
C LEU A 280 -13.01 8.56 -4.28
N ASP A 281 -13.68 9.39 -5.06
CA ASP A 281 -13.03 10.42 -5.85
C ASP A 281 -13.87 11.68 -5.77
N VAL A 282 -13.29 12.75 -5.22
CA VAL A 282 -13.98 14.01 -4.95
C VAL A 282 -14.41 14.70 -6.25
N GLU A 283 -13.73 14.42 -7.36
CA GLU A 283 -14.03 15.02 -8.67
C GLU A 283 -14.94 14.14 -9.53
N ALA A 284 -15.22 12.89 -9.14
CA ALA A 284 -16.09 12.01 -9.90
C ALA A 284 -17.57 12.35 -9.70
N GLU A 285 -18.34 12.41 -10.79
CA GLU A 285 -19.78 12.73 -10.78
C GLU A 285 -20.61 11.83 -9.86
N ARG A 286 -20.19 10.57 -9.68
CA ARG A 286 -20.89 9.59 -8.83
C ARG A 286 -20.39 9.53 -7.39
N GLY A 287 -19.37 10.30 -7.01
CA GLY A 287 -18.78 10.40 -5.66
C GLY A 287 -18.11 9.12 -5.12
N SER A 288 -18.71 7.94 -5.34
CA SER A 288 -18.14 6.64 -4.97
C SER A 288 -18.51 5.57 -6.00
N VAL A 289 -17.55 4.73 -6.36
CA VAL A 289 -17.74 3.57 -7.25
C VAL A 289 -17.35 2.30 -6.50
N LEU A 290 -18.26 1.32 -6.49
CA LEU A 290 -18.02 -0.01 -5.95
C LEU A 290 -17.76 -0.99 -7.10
N THR A 291 -16.64 -1.71 -7.02
CA THR A 291 -16.22 -2.70 -8.01
C THR A 291 -16.12 -4.05 -7.33
N GLN A 292 -16.87 -5.02 -7.82
CA GLN A 292 -16.82 -6.40 -7.35
C GLN A 292 -15.69 -7.16 -8.08
N GLY A 293 -15.02 -8.06 -7.38
CA GLY A 293 -14.06 -8.97 -7.99
C GLY A 293 -14.70 -9.94 -8.99
N LYS A 294 -13.92 -10.39 -9.98
CA LYS A 294 -14.36 -11.37 -11.01
C LYS A 294 -14.07 -12.83 -10.64
N GLY A 295 -13.71 -13.10 -9.38
CA GLY A 295 -13.34 -14.45 -8.94
C GLY A 295 -14.54 -15.38 -8.81
N GLU A 296 -14.29 -16.70 -8.89
CA GLU A 296 -15.32 -17.70 -8.61
C GLU A 296 -15.84 -17.57 -7.18
N ALA A 297 -17.15 -17.74 -7.04
CA ALA A 297 -17.90 -17.59 -5.80
C ALA A 297 -17.70 -18.83 -4.90
N GLU A 298 -16.44 -19.10 -4.56
CA GLU A 298 -16.06 -20.20 -3.67
C GLU A 298 -16.24 -19.80 -2.19
N PHE A 299 -16.34 -20.79 -1.31
CA PHE A 299 -16.15 -20.53 0.11
C PHE A 299 -14.66 -20.26 0.39
N PRO A 300 -14.25 -19.23 1.16
CA PRO A 300 -15.04 -18.26 1.92
C PRO A 300 -15.38 -16.94 1.18
N MET A 301 -15.04 -16.81 -0.11
CA MET A 301 -15.23 -15.58 -0.90
C MET A 301 -16.66 -15.03 -0.83
N CYS A 302 -17.68 -15.89 -0.96
CA CYS A 302 -19.08 -15.46 -0.86
C CYS A 302 -19.41 -14.75 0.45
N HIS A 303 -18.88 -15.25 1.57
CA HIS A 303 -19.11 -14.65 2.88
C HIS A 303 -18.38 -13.31 3.03
N LEU A 304 -17.15 -13.22 2.53
CA LEU A 304 -16.42 -11.95 2.51
C LEU A 304 -17.14 -10.89 1.67
N MET A 305 -17.67 -11.29 0.50
CA MET A 305 -18.44 -10.40 -0.36
C MET A 305 -19.74 -9.96 0.30
N ALA A 306 -20.45 -10.87 0.96
CA ALA A 306 -21.66 -10.55 1.72
C ALA A 306 -21.37 -9.56 2.85
N GLU A 307 -20.27 -9.77 3.58
CA GLU A 307 -19.83 -8.88 4.65
C GLU A 307 -19.48 -7.47 4.14
N CYS A 308 -18.85 -7.37 2.96
CA CYS A 308 -18.53 -6.07 2.36
C CYS A 308 -19.78 -5.23 2.04
N VAL A 309 -20.97 -5.84 1.88
CA VAL A 309 -22.21 -5.13 1.51
C VAL A 309 -23.26 -5.09 2.61
N THR A 310 -23.00 -5.73 3.76
CA THR A 310 -23.95 -5.72 4.89
C THR A 310 -23.89 -4.35 5.57
N ARG A 311 -25.04 -3.69 5.70
CA ARG A 311 -25.19 -2.39 6.38
C ARG A 311 -26.10 -2.54 7.59
#